data_AF-A0A4R1N294-F1
#
_entry.id   AF-A0A4R1N294-F1
#
_cell.length_a   1.000
_cell.length_b   1.000
_cell.length_c   1.000
_cell.angle_alpha   90.00
_cell.angle_beta   90.00
_cell.angle_gamma   90.00
#
_symmetry.space_group_name_H-M   'P 1'
#
loop_
_entity.id
_entity.type
_entity.pdbx_description
1 polymer ?
#
loop_
_entity_poly.entity_id
_entity_poly.type
_entity_poly.pdbx_seq_one_letter_code
_entity_poly.pdbx_strand_id
1 'polypeptide(L)'
;MKPHASAFTLLELMITLAIAATLAVFAVPSYRSHIARTHRIDAASALYRAAQFVQGAASDSAPTLPPGLDQAPQFGTPVYRLHVLPADDTNGGYAIEATPSESGPMRDDTCGIFTLDSTGLRGNKNGASGSTSISDDCWNTR
;
A
#
# COMPACT_ATOMS: atom_id res chain seq x y z
N MET A 1 44.06 -29.05 29.50
CA MET A 1 43.04 -28.22 30.17
C MET A 1 41.77 -28.26 29.33
N LYS A 2 40.65 -28.74 29.88
CA LYS A 2 39.36 -28.70 29.18
C LYS A 2 38.77 -27.30 29.38
N PRO A 3 38.37 -26.59 28.32
CA PRO A 3 37.72 -25.29 28.48
C PRO A 3 36.37 -25.51 29.17
N HIS A 4 36.13 -24.79 30.26
CA HIS A 4 34.80 -24.67 30.84
C HIS A 4 34.01 -23.73 29.92
N ALA A 5 33.07 -24.27 29.15
CA ALA A 5 32.11 -23.45 28.44
C ALA A 5 31.18 -22.79 29.48
N SER A 6 31.38 -21.49 29.73
CA SER A 6 30.44 -20.71 30.53
C SER A 6 29.16 -20.51 29.73
N ALA A 7 28.07 -21.14 30.17
CA ALA A 7 26.73 -20.85 29.66
C ALA A 7 26.12 -19.64 30.39
N PHE A 8 25.22 -18.93 29.72
CA PHE A 8 24.45 -17.82 30.27
C PHE A 8 23.59 -18.26 31.47
N THR A 9 23.42 -17.39 32.47
CA THR A 9 22.54 -17.68 33.62
C THR A 9 21.07 -17.51 33.27
N LEU A 10 20.18 -18.20 33.97
CA LEU A 10 18.72 -18.04 33.80
C LEU A 10 18.29 -16.59 34.04
N LEU A 11 18.90 -15.91 35.02
CA LEU A 11 18.61 -14.51 35.33
C LEU A 11 19.01 -13.59 34.17
N GLU A 12 20.16 -13.82 33.56
CA GLU A 12 20.64 -13.04 32.42
C GLU A 12 19.74 -13.23 31.19
N LEU A 13 19.27 -14.46 30.95
CA LEU A 13 18.26 -14.72 29.92
C LEU A 13 16.94 -13.98 30.21
N MET A 14 16.48 -13.97 31.46
CA MET A 14 15.24 -13.27 31.82
C MET A 14 15.34 -11.76 31.62
N ILE A 15 16.46 -11.15 32.01
CA ILE A 15 16.70 -9.71 31.82
C ILE A 15 16.79 -9.37 30.33
N THR A 16 17.52 -10.15 29.54
CA THR A 16 17.65 -9.92 28.09
C THR A 16 16.30 -10.06 27.37
N LEU A 17 15.49 -11.06 27.72
CA LEU A 17 14.14 -11.21 27.18
C LEU A 17 13.21 -10.06 27.58
N ALA A 18 13.30 -9.57 28.82
CA ALA A 18 12.52 -8.42 29.27
C ALA A 18 12.85 -7.16 28.46
N ILE A 19 14.14 -6.89 28.20
CA ILE A 19 14.58 -5.77 27.37
C ILE A 19 14.16 -5.96 25.91
N ALA A 20 14.28 -7.17 25.37
CA ALA A 20 13.87 -7.45 23.99
C ALA A 20 12.36 -7.24 23.80
N ALA A 21 11.54 -7.67 24.76
CA ALA A 21 10.09 -7.51 24.71
C ALA A 21 9.68 -6.03 24.74
N THR A 22 10.30 -5.20 25.59
CA THR A 22 9.99 -3.76 25.66
C THR A 22 10.36 -3.04 24.37
N LEU A 23 11.49 -3.40 23.73
CA LEU A 23 11.87 -2.85 22.43
C LEU A 23 10.92 -3.28 21.31
N ALA A 24 10.50 -4.55 21.30
CA ALA A 24 9.62 -5.10 20.27
C ALA A 24 8.26 -4.37 20.21
N VAL A 25 7.74 -3.92 21.35
CA VAL A 25 6.47 -3.16 21.43
C VAL A 25 6.50 -1.89 20.58
N PHE A 26 7.65 -1.20 20.48
CA PHE A 26 7.77 0.02 19.67
C PHE A 26 8.29 -0.27 18.25
N ALA A 27 9.24 -1.21 18.13
CA ALA A 27 9.89 -1.50 16.86
C ALA A 27 8.93 -2.11 15.84
N VAL A 28 8.07 -3.05 16.26
CA VAL A 28 7.15 -3.76 15.35
C VAL A 28 6.09 -2.84 14.73
N PRO A 29 5.31 -2.05 15.49
CA PRO A 29 4.32 -1.15 14.87
C PRO A 29 4.98 -0.05 14.03
N SER A 30 6.15 0.45 14.44
CA SER A 30 6.93 1.41 13.65
C SER A 30 7.36 0.83 12.30
N TYR A 31 7.93 -0.37 12.29
CA TYR A 31 8.32 -1.03 11.04
C TYR A 31 7.11 -1.30 10.13
N ARG A 32 5.98 -1.73 10.70
CA ARG A 32 4.74 -1.95 9.93
C ARG A 32 4.22 -0.66 9.30
N SER A 33 4.23 0.46 10.02
CA SER A 33 3.80 1.75 9.46
C SER A 33 4.75 2.26 8.37
N HIS A 34 6.06 2.02 8.51
CA HIS A 34 7.04 2.31 7.46
C HIS A 34 6.78 1.50 6.18
N ILE A 35 6.54 0.20 6.29
CA ILE A 35 6.23 -0.65 5.12
C ILE A 35 4.89 -0.26 4.48
N ALA A 36 3.87 0.03 5.29
CA ALA A 36 2.59 0.55 4.83
C ALA A 36 2.76 1.82 3.99
N ARG A 37 3.54 2.79 4.48
CA ARG A 37 3.86 4.03 3.76
C ARG A 37 4.52 3.75 2.42
N THR A 38 5.49 2.83 2.36
CA THR A 38 6.13 2.44 1.10
C THR A 38 5.11 1.88 0.10
N HIS A 39 4.22 1.00 0.54
CA HIS A 39 3.18 0.44 -0.34
C HIS A 39 2.16 1.48 -0.81
N ARG A 40 1.80 2.47 0.01
CA ARG A 40 0.94 3.60 -0.40
C ARG A 40 1.62 4.46 -1.47
N ILE A 41 2.92 4.72 -1.32
CA ILE A 41 3.72 5.43 -2.35
C ILE A 41 3.77 4.61 -3.64
N ASP A 42 3.98 3.29 -3.55
CA ASP A 42 3.98 2.40 -4.71
C ASP A 42 2.62 2.42 -5.43
N ALA A 43 1.51 2.35 -4.69
CA ALA A 43 0.15 2.43 -5.23
C ALA A 43 -0.08 3.77 -5.96
N ALA A 44 0.28 4.90 -5.34
CA ALA A 44 0.17 6.21 -5.96
C ALA A 44 1.02 6.30 -7.24
N SER A 45 2.26 5.81 -7.22
CA SER A 45 3.13 5.79 -8.40
C SER A 45 2.57 4.92 -9.54
N ALA A 46 1.94 3.80 -9.20
CA ALA A 46 1.30 2.92 -10.18
C ALA A 46 0.07 3.58 -10.78
N LEU A 47 -0.75 4.28 -9.99
CA LEU A 47 -1.89 5.06 -10.48
C LEU A 47 -1.45 6.13 -11.48
N TYR A 48 -0.36 6.86 -11.22
CA TYR A 48 0.16 7.84 -12.18
C TYR A 48 0.64 7.18 -13.47
N ARG A 49 1.36 6.05 -13.39
CA ARG A 49 1.82 5.33 -14.58
C ARG A 49 0.65 4.78 -15.40
N ALA A 50 -0.36 4.23 -14.73
CA ALA A 50 -1.59 3.78 -15.35
C ALA A 50 -2.32 4.96 -16.02
N ALA A 51 -2.44 6.11 -15.35
CA ALA A 51 -3.08 7.31 -15.91
C ALA A 51 -2.36 7.81 -17.16
N GLN A 52 -1.03 7.84 -17.16
CA GLN A 52 -0.25 8.20 -18.35
C GLN A 52 -0.49 7.23 -19.52
N PHE A 53 -0.60 5.93 -19.22
CA PHE A 53 -0.93 4.93 -20.24
C PHE A 53 -2.33 5.14 -20.81
N VAL A 54 -3.34 5.34 -19.96
CA VAL A 54 -4.73 5.58 -20.39
C VAL A 54 -4.84 6.85 -21.23
N GLN A 55 -4.15 7.94 -20.86
CA GLN A 55 -4.13 9.18 -21.63
C GLN A 55 -3.44 9.04 -23.01
N GLY A 56 -2.39 8.22 -23.09
CA GLY A 56 -1.69 7.93 -24.35
C GLY A 56 -2.42 6.93 -25.26
N ALA A 57 -3.24 6.06 -24.68
CA ALA A 57 -4.07 5.12 -25.40
C ALA A 57 -5.31 5.83 -25.97
N ALA A 58 -5.20 6.32 -27.22
CA ALA A 58 -6.30 6.96 -27.95
C ALA A 58 -7.43 5.97 -28.30
N SER A 59 -8.18 5.48 -27.33
CA SER A 59 -9.29 4.53 -27.55
C SER A 59 -10.56 4.95 -26.83
N ASP A 60 -11.66 4.94 -27.57
CA ASP A 60 -13.04 5.31 -27.17
C ASP A 60 -13.68 4.36 -26.12
N SER A 61 -12.91 3.44 -25.54
CA SER A 61 -13.37 2.47 -24.54
C SER A 61 -12.36 2.37 -23.41
N ALA A 62 -12.85 2.27 -22.16
CA ALA A 62 -12.01 2.15 -20.96
C ALA A 62 -10.90 1.10 -21.15
N PRO A 63 -9.63 1.51 -21.26
CA PRO A 63 -8.56 0.59 -21.63
C PRO A 63 -8.29 -0.40 -20.50
N THR A 64 -8.20 -1.69 -20.83
CA THR A 64 -7.67 -2.71 -19.92
C THR A 64 -6.18 -2.45 -19.70
N LEU A 65 -5.75 -2.36 -18.44
CA LEU A 65 -4.34 -2.17 -18.12
C LEU A 65 -3.53 -3.41 -18.50
N PRO A 66 -2.39 -3.25 -19.21
CA PRO A 66 -1.53 -4.37 -19.53
C PRO A 66 -0.79 -4.88 -18.28
N PRO A 67 -0.27 -6.12 -18.33
CA PRO A 67 0.57 -6.65 -17.27
C PRO A 67 1.73 -5.71 -16.92
N GLY A 68 1.89 -5.41 -15.63
CA GLY A 68 2.92 -4.49 -15.12
C GLY A 68 2.42 -3.06 -14.89
N LEU A 69 1.20 -2.73 -15.34
CA LEU A 69 0.45 -1.53 -14.96
C LEU A 69 -0.83 -1.85 -14.19
N ASP A 70 -1.20 -3.12 -14.11
CA ASP A 70 -2.38 -3.67 -13.44
C ASP A 70 -2.15 -3.98 -11.94
N GLN A 71 -0.97 -3.69 -11.42
CA GLN A 71 -0.62 -3.97 -10.02
C GLN A 71 0.49 -3.06 -9.46
N ALA A 72 0.51 -2.97 -8.13
CA ALA A 72 1.61 -2.41 -7.35
C ALA A 72 2.04 -3.41 -6.26
N PRO A 73 3.36 -3.70 -6.11
CA PRO A 73 4.45 -3.31 -7.00
C PRO A 73 4.30 -3.87 -8.41
N GLN A 74 4.97 -3.25 -9.38
CA GLN A 74 4.90 -3.61 -10.81
C GLN A 74 5.25 -5.08 -11.11
N PHE A 75 6.12 -5.69 -10.28
CA PHE A 75 6.56 -7.07 -10.40
C PHE A 75 6.51 -7.76 -9.03
N GLY A 76 6.32 -9.08 -9.05
CA GLY A 76 6.26 -9.90 -7.85
C GLY A 76 4.83 -10.08 -7.33
N THR A 77 4.68 -10.16 -6.01
CA THR A 77 3.36 -10.38 -5.38
C THR A 77 2.59 -9.07 -5.33
N PRO A 78 1.36 -9.01 -5.90
CA PRO A 78 0.55 -7.79 -5.86
C PRO A 78 0.13 -7.45 -4.44
N VAL A 79 0.47 -6.24 -4.01
CA VAL A 79 -0.03 -5.63 -2.78
C VAL A 79 -1.31 -4.84 -3.08
N TYR A 80 -1.34 -4.16 -4.22
CA TYR A 80 -2.51 -3.50 -4.79
C TYR A 80 -2.77 -4.00 -6.22
N ARG A 81 -4.03 -4.10 -6.62
CA ARG A 81 -4.46 -4.33 -8.00
C ARG A 81 -5.12 -3.10 -8.57
N LEU A 82 -4.76 -2.77 -9.80
CA LEU A 82 -5.23 -1.58 -10.49
C LEU A 82 -6.30 -1.93 -11.51
N HIS A 83 -7.38 -1.17 -11.51
CA HIS A 83 -8.48 -1.31 -12.44
C HIS A 83 -8.91 0.07 -12.95
N VAL A 84 -9.24 0.13 -14.24
CA VAL A 84 -9.81 1.33 -14.87
C VAL A 84 -11.32 1.24 -14.77
N LEU A 85 -11.92 2.28 -14.20
CA LEU A 85 -13.35 2.49 -14.19
C LEU A 85 -13.77 3.28 -15.44
N PRO A 86 -14.96 2.98 -15.99
CA PRO A 86 -15.47 3.69 -17.15
C PRO A 86 -15.72 5.18 -16.86
N ALA A 87 -15.86 5.96 -17.93
CA ALA A 87 -16.28 7.35 -17.85
C ALA A 87 -17.58 7.49 -17.05
N ASP A 88 -17.64 8.51 -16.21
CA ASP A 88 -18.87 9.00 -15.58
C ASP A 88 -18.93 10.53 -15.70
N ASP A 89 -20.08 11.12 -15.40
CA ASP A 89 -20.32 12.57 -15.53
C ASP A 89 -19.42 13.43 -14.62
N THR A 90 -18.72 12.81 -13.66
CA THR A 90 -17.95 13.48 -12.61
C THR A 90 -16.44 13.27 -12.70
N ASN A 91 -15.97 12.21 -13.38
CA ASN A 91 -14.57 11.79 -13.42
C ASN A 91 -13.81 12.29 -14.65
N GLY A 92 -14.51 12.94 -15.59
CA GLY A 92 -13.92 13.59 -16.77
C GLY A 92 -13.52 12.64 -17.91
N GLY A 93 -13.85 11.35 -17.83
CA GLY A 93 -13.65 10.39 -18.92
C GLY A 93 -13.07 9.04 -18.49
N TYR A 94 -12.39 8.98 -17.35
CA TYR A 94 -12.01 7.72 -16.70
C TYR A 94 -11.62 7.96 -15.24
N ALA A 95 -11.66 6.89 -14.45
CA ALA A 95 -10.98 6.83 -13.15
C ALA A 95 -10.16 5.55 -13.04
N ILE A 96 -9.12 5.56 -12.23
CA ILE A 96 -8.28 4.40 -11.94
C ILE A 96 -8.29 4.17 -10.44
N GLU A 97 -8.54 2.93 -10.04
CA GLU A 97 -8.54 2.52 -8.65
C GLU A 97 -7.43 1.53 -8.38
N ALA A 98 -6.70 1.73 -7.28
CA ALA A 98 -5.76 0.76 -6.73
C ALA A 98 -6.37 0.15 -5.47
N THR A 99 -6.81 -1.09 -5.59
CA THR A 99 -7.47 -1.87 -4.54
C THR A 99 -6.46 -2.72 -3.78
N PRO A 100 -6.43 -2.71 -2.44
CA PRO A 100 -5.59 -3.62 -1.68
C PRO A 100 -5.91 -5.08 -2.00
N SER A 101 -4.88 -5.92 -2.08
CA SER A 101 -5.06 -7.37 -2.21
C SER A 101 -5.67 -7.94 -0.93
N GLU A 102 -6.73 -8.75 -1.07
CA GLU A 102 -7.46 -9.40 0.03
C GLU A 102 -6.58 -10.28 0.94
N SER A 103 -5.46 -10.80 0.42
CA SER A 103 -4.49 -11.58 1.21
C SER A 103 -3.20 -10.82 1.48
N GLY A 104 -3.17 -9.53 1.14
CA GLY A 104 -1.98 -8.68 1.18
C GLY A 104 -1.79 -7.96 2.52
N PRO A 105 -0.60 -7.37 2.74
CA PRO A 105 -0.30 -6.64 3.97
C PRO A 105 -1.12 -5.34 4.13
N MET A 106 -1.80 -4.90 3.07
CA MET A 106 -2.58 -3.65 3.03
C MET A 106 -4.10 -3.85 3.14
N ARG A 107 -4.57 -5.08 3.37
CA ARG A 107 -6.00 -5.40 3.47
C ARG A 107 -6.74 -4.55 4.49
N ASP A 108 -6.15 -4.36 5.67
CA ASP A 108 -6.75 -3.60 6.78
C ASP A 108 -6.20 -2.17 6.88
N ASP A 109 -5.59 -1.66 5.80
CA ASP A 109 -5.01 -0.32 5.80
C ASP A 109 -6.11 0.75 5.87
N THR A 110 -5.88 1.78 6.69
CA THR A 110 -6.82 2.88 6.88
C THR A 110 -7.03 3.74 5.64
N CYS A 111 -6.14 3.67 4.65
CA CYS A 111 -6.30 4.40 3.40
C CYS A 111 -7.17 3.64 2.39
N GLY A 112 -7.21 2.31 2.47
CA GLY A 112 -8.04 1.48 1.62
C GLY A 112 -7.69 1.63 0.13
N ILE A 113 -8.72 1.86 -0.68
CA ILE A 113 -8.63 1.94 -2.14
C ILE A 113 -8.23 3.35 -2.54
N PHE A 114 -7.13 3.49 -3.29
CA PHE A 114 -6.69 4.77 -3.83
C PHE A 114 -7.35 5.02 -5.19
N THR A 115 -7.79 6.25 -5.45
CA THR A 115 -8.47 6.62 -6.70
C THR A 115 -7.81 7.83 -7.35
N LEU A 116 -7.63 7.80 -8.68
CA LEU A 116 -7.16 8.91 -9.48
C LEU A 116 -8.03 9.03 -10.73
N ASP A 117 -8.65 10.19 -10.95
CA ASP A 117 -9.44 10.45 -12.15
C ASP A 117 -8.67 11.21 -13.24
N SER A 118 -9.30 11.38 -14.39
CA SER A 118 -8.73 12.08 -15.55
C SER A 118 -8.45 13.57 -15.32
N THR A 119 -9.15 14.20 -14.36
CA THR A 119 -8.94 15.59 -13.96
C THR A 119 -7.76 15.76 -13.00
N GLY A 120 -7.20 14.64 -12.52
CA GLY A 120 -6.14 14.61 -11.53
C GLY A 120 -6.66 14.65 -10.09
N LEU A 121 -7.97 14.50 -9.88
CA LEU A 121 -8.55 14.42 -8.54
C LEU A 121 -8.12 13.11 -7.90
N ARG A 122 -7.55 13.25 -6.70
CA ARG A 122 -7.09 12.15 -5.86
C ARG A 122 -8.13 11.86 -4.80
N GLY A 123 -8.33 10.60 -4.50
CA GLY A 123 -9.23 10.20 -3.43
C GLY A 123 -8.84 8.88 -2.83
N ASN A 124 -9.50 8.54 -1.74
CA ASN A 124 -9.43 7.20 -1.19
C ASN A 124 -10.78 6.75 -0.62
N LYS A 125 -11.04 5.45 -0.72
CA LYS A 125 -12.28 4.79 -0.29
C LYS A 125 -11.94 3.68 0.68
N ASN A 126 -12.58 3.67 1.85
CA ASN A 126 -12.48 2.56 2.78
C ASN A 126 -13.70 1.66 2.63
N GLY A 127 -13.49 0.36 2.47
CA GLY A 127 -14.59 -0.62 2.33
C GLY A 127 -15.59 -0.64 3.50
N ALA A 128 -15.24 -0.04 4.65
CA ALA A 128 -16.09 0.06 5.84
C ALA A 128 -17.09 1.24 5.82
N SER A 129 -16.83 2.27 5.02
CA SER A 129 -17.71 3.44 4.89
C SER A 129 -17.62 3.89 3.44
N GLY A 130 -18.67 3.69 2.65
CA GLY A 130 -18.75 4.08 1.23
C GLY A 130 -18.64 5.60 0.95
N SER A 131 -18.02 6.36 1.83
CA SER A 131 -17.65 7.76 1.64
C SER A 131 -16.23 7.84 1.08
N THR A 132 -16.07 8.53 -0.06
CA THR A 132 -14.78 9.04 -0.52
C THR A 132 -14.29 10.09 0.48
N SER A 133 -13.52 9.67 1.48
CA SER A 133 -12.79 10.62 2.31
C SER A 133 -11.53 10.99 1.54
N ILE A 134 -11.38 12.25 1.12
CA ILE A 134 -10.08 12.75 0.65
C ILE A 134 -9.22 12.92 1.90
N SER A 135 -8.51 11.85 2.29
CA SER A 135 -7.46 12.00 3.28
C SER A 135 -6.18 12.35 2.54
N ASP A 136 -5.85 13.65 2.51
CA ASP A 136 -4.56 14.12 2.02
C ASP A 136 -3.41 13.34 2.68
N ASP A 137 -3.58 12.91 3.93
CA ASP A 137 -2.62 12.10 4.69
C ASP A 137 -2.30 10.74 4.02
N CYS A 138 -3.26 10.13 3.33
CA CYS A 138 -3.03 8.86 2.62
C CYS A 138 -2.23 9.05 1.33
N TRP A 139 -2.45 10.17 0.65
CA TRP A 139 -1.71 10.56 -0.56
C TRP A 139 -0.43 11.35 -0.26
N ASN A 140 -0.17 11.66 1.00
CA ASN A 140 1.00 12.42 1.41
C ASN A 140 2.23 11.50 1.44
N THR A 141 3.13 11.73 0.49
CA THR A 141 4.37 10.98 0.31
C THR A 141 5.55 11.57 1.12
N ARG A 142 5.32 12.60 1.95
CA ARG A 142 6.33 13.21 2.83
C ARG A 142 6.50 12.49 4.15
#